data_AF-A0A437ST12-F1
#
_entry.id   AF-A0A437ST12-F1
#
_cell.length_a   1.000
_cell.length_b   1.000
_cell.length_c   1.000
_cell.angle_alpha   90.00
_cell.angle_beta   90.00
_cell.angle_gamma   90.00
#
_symmetry.space_group_name_H-M   'P 1'
#
loop_
_entity.id
_entity.type
_entity.pdbx_description
1 polymer ?
#
loop_
_entity_poly.entity_id
_entity_poly.type
_entity_poly.pdbx_seq_one_letter_code
_entity_poly.pdbx_strand_id
1 'polypeptide(L)'
;MALNIVDLSSNNGPVNLAALKKAGADGVIIKATESTWYVNQCFAGQVKQAAKLGLLVGAYHYSDGGNATANIDFYWKTIKPYAKYIGLHVLDYEGVNITRGGVAHAKTALAHMKQLTGKTPVIYMGLSDENSYNWSSVTGYPLWVAQYNDMYTHYGFKPRSIYGSLRHWKSMKMFQYSSTTVIGGYKVDVSAYYGTKAEWSSSKGSVTMGEHWKAPVEFDDLGAFKVMQKTATFWSDANNDKKVGSTSAGKIYRITKAKDGFYKIANHDQWLDGRTGDFHANPVAYSDTIHAKIVVVKPTAGHKDLTTKVVGKTFKVGSTWKMFGYKTFKSTSGTTWHWARVGTGNNTYINLDKCRVLV
;
A
#
# COMPACT_ATOMS: atom_id res chain seq x y z
N MET A 1 -12.64 21.04 6.58
CA MET A 1 -13.61 20.77 5.49
C MET A 1 -13.88 19.27 5.46
N ALA A 2 -15.14 18.86 5.32
CA ALA A 2 -15.53 17.45 5.13
C ALA A 2 -15.43 17.07 3.65
N LEU A 3 -15.22 15.79 3.36
CA LEU A 3 -15.21 15.27 1.99
C LEU A 3 -16.61 14.79 1.60
N ASN A 4 -16.98 15.04 0.34
CA ASN A 4 -18.26 14.65 -0.23
C ASN A 4 -18.21 13.22 -0.76
N ILE A 5 -18.94 12.31 -0.12
CA ILE A 5 -18.94 10.90 -0.46
C ILE A 5 -20.32 10.50 -0.99
N VAL A 6 -20.32 9.69 -2.04
CA VAL A 6 -21.50 8.96 -2.51
C VAL A 6 -21.32 7.48 -2.18
N ASP A 7 -22.38 6.78 -1.83
CA ASP A 7 -22.35 5.32 -1.78
C ASP A 7 -23.34 4.68 -2.75
N LEU A 8 -22.93 3.54 -3.33
CA LEU A 8 -23.59 2.90 -4.47
C LEU A 8 -23.73 1.39 -4.28
N SER A 9 -24.79 0.84 -4.87
CA SER A 9 -25.02 -0.59 -5.01
C SER A 9 -25.45 -0.93 -6.44
N SER A 10 -25.80 -2.20 -6.68
CA SER A 10 -26.43 -2.66 -7.92
C SER A 10 -27.79 -2.00 -8.17
N ASN A 11 -28.48 -1.49 -7.14
CA ASN A 11 -29.77 -0.80 -7.28
C ASN A 11 -29.65 0.52 -8.04
N ASN A 12 -28.46 1.14 -8.05
CA ASN A 12 -28.21 2.34 -8.84
C ASN A 12 -27.93 2.02 -10.32
N GLY A 13 -27.70 0.74 -10.65
CA GLY A 13 -27.29 0.30 -11.98
C GLY A 13 -25.92 0.86 -12.41
N PRO A 14 -25.64 0.88 -13.72
CA PRO A 14 -24.45 1.53 -14.26
C PRO A 14 -24.50 3.05 -14.04
N VAL A 15 -23.63 3.55 -13.16
CA VAL A 15 -23.49 4.98 -12.86
C VAL A 15 -22.26 5.56 -13.55
N ASN A 16 -22.40 6.69 -14.24
CA ASN A 16 -21.25 7.42 -14.75
C ASN A 16 -20.55 8.20 -13.63
N LEU A 17 -19.50 7.62 -13.03
CA LEU A 17 -18.79 8.26 -11.92
C LEU A 17 -18.09 9.58 -12.30
N ALA A 18 -17.86 9.84 -13.59
CA ALA A 18 -17.33 11.15 -14.03
C ALA A 18 -18.37 12.27 -13.82
N ALA A 19 -19.67 11.96 -13.96
CA ALA A 19 -20.75 12.89 -13.68
C ALA A 19 -20.82 13.21 -12.18
N LEU A 20 -20.66 12.19 -11.31
CA LEU A 20 -20.61 12.40 -9.86
C LEU A 20 -19.40 13.26 -9.46
N LYS A 21 -18.21 12.96 -10.01
CA LYS A 21 -17.00 13.76 -9.76
C LYS A 21 -17.18 15.21 -10.21
N LYS A 22 -17.72 15.43 -11.41
CA LYS A 22 -18.01 16.79 -11.92
C LYS A 22 -19.00 17.54 -11.03
N ALA A 23 -19.94 16.83 -10.41
CA ALA A 23 -20.90 17.38 -9.46
C ALA A 23 -20.36 17.54 -8.02
N GLY A 24 -19.06 17.32 -7.80
CA GLY A 24 -18.38 17.63 -6.53
C GLY A 24 -18.13 16.44 -5.60
N ALA A 25 -18.29 15.20 -6.07
CA ALA A 25 -17.93 14.02 -5.28
C ALA A 25 -16.39 13.91 -5.14
N ASP A 26 -15.91 13.76 -3.90
CA ASP A 26 -14.52 13.46 -3.58
C ASP A 26 -14.22 11.96 -3.61
N GLY A 27 -15.23 11.13 -3.33
CA GLY A 27 -15.10 9.69 -3.23
C GLY A 27 -16.40 8.93 -3.41
N VAL A 28 -16.25 7.62 -3.58
CA VAL A 28 -17.36 6.67 -3.71
C VAL A 28 -17.12 5.43 -2.84
N ILE A 29 -18.13 4.98 -2.10
CA ILE A 29 -18.13 3.69 -1.40
C ILE A 29 -19.07 2.74 -2.15
N ILE A 30 -18.59 1.56 -2.52
CA ILE A 30 -19.33 0.66 -3.44
C ILE A 30 -19.64 -0.66 -2.72
N LYS A 31 -20.89 -1.11 -2.78
CA LYS A 31 -21.29 -2.45 -2.29
C LYS A 31 -20.43 -3.49 -3.00
N ALA A 32 -19.72 -4.32 -2.25
CA ALA A 32 -18.98 -5.43 -2.81
C ALA A 32 -19.78 -6.72 -2.72
N THR A 33 -20.24 -7.05 -1.52
CA THR A 33 -20.89 -8.32 -1.21
C THR A 33 -22.00 -8.17 -0.19
N GLU A 34 -22.88 -9.17 -0.15
CA GLU A 34 -23.90 -9.35 0.88
C GLU A 34 -23.95 -10.82 1.30
N SER A 35 -24.05 -11.05 2.62
CA SER A 35 -24.00 -12.38 3.22
C SER A 35 -22.77 -13.17 2.73
N THR A 36 -22.93 -14.47 2.47
CA THR A 36 -21.86 -15.37 1.99
C THR A 36 -22.01 -15.77 0.52
N TRP A 37 -22.90 -15.11 -0.23
CA TRP A 37 -23.28 -15.57 -1.57
C TRP A 37 -23.43 -14.45 -2.60
N TYR A 38 -23.86 -13.25 -2.22
CA TYR A 38 -24.18 -12.20 -3.19
C TYR A 38 -22.95 -11.34 -3.53
N VAL A 39 -22.65 -11.20 -4.81
CA VAL A 39 -21.65 -10.24 -5.33
C VAL A 39 -22.34 -9.16 -6.13
N ASN A 40 -22.06 -7.89 -5.83
CA ASN A 40 -22.54 -6.77 -6.64
C ASN A 40 -21.87 -6.80 -8.03
N GLN A 41 -22.66 -7.02 -9.07
CA GLN A 41 -22.20 -7.10 -10.46
C GLN A 41 -21.56 -5.79 -10.96
N CYS A 42 -21.92 -4.64 -10.39
CA CYS A 42 -21.37 -3.34 -10.75
C CYS A 42 -20.03 -3.02 -10.06
N PHE A 43 -19.66 -3.76 -9.00
CA PHE A 43 -18.53 -3.44 -8.12
C PHE A 43 -17.21 -3.25 -8.88
N ALA A 44 -16.81 -4.25 -9.67
CA ALA A 44 -15.54 -4.23 -10.37
C ALA A 44 -15.44 -3.07 -11.39
N GLY A 45 -16.54 -2.78 -12.09
CA GLY A 45 -16.61 -1.67 -13.05
C GLY A 45 -16.51 -0.32 -12.36
N GLN A 46 -17.29 -0.12 -11.30
CA GLN A 46 -17.32 1.12 -10.53
C GLN A 46 -15.97 1.39 -9.83
N VAL A 47 -15.33 0.38 -9.24
CA VAL A 47 -13.99 0.54 -8.62
C VAL A 47 -12.94 0.98 -9.65
N LYS A 48 -12.90 0.33 -10.82
CA LYS A 48 -11.95 0.69 -11.89
C LYS A 48 -12.20 2.10 -12.42
N GLN A 49 -13.47 2.47 -12.60
CA GLN A 49 -13.83 3.81 -13.06
C GLN A 49 -13.46 4.86 -12.01
N ALA A 50 -13.74 4.63 -10.73
CA ALA A 50 -13.40 5.53 -9.64
C ALA A 50 -11.88 5.74 -9.55
N ALA A 51 -11.11 4.65 -9.60
CA ALA A 51 -9.65 4.69 -9.58
C ALA A 51 -9.08 5.48 -10.76
N LYS A 52 -9.58 5.26 -11.98
CA LYS A 52 -9.17 6.01 -13.18
C LYS A 52 -9.46 7.51 -13.06
N LEU A 53 -10.54 7.86 -12.38
CA LEU A 53 -10.93 9.25 -12.15
C LEU A 53 -10.20 9.88 -10.95
N GLY A 54 -9.38 9.14 -10.20
CA GLY A 54 -8.72 9.65 -9.00
C GLY A 54 -9.70 9.99 -7.88
N LEU A 55 -10.88 9.38 -7.86
CA LEU A 55 -11.80 9.43 -6.72
C LEU A 55 -11.25 8.57 -5.58
N LEU A 56 -11.53 8.97 -4.34
CA LEU A 56 -11.35 8.08 -3.20
C LEU A 56 -12.31 6.89 -3.33
N VAL A 57 -11.81 5.67 -3.11
CA VAL A 57 -12.63 4.46 -3.24
C VAL A 57 -12.77 3.78 -1.89
N GLY A 58 -14.00 3.43 -1.53
CA GLY A 58 -14.34 2.55 -0.43
C GLY A 58 -15.14 1.34 -0.92
N ALA A 59 -15.19 0.28 -0.10
CA ALA A 59 -16.00 -0.89 -0.37
C ALA A 59 -16.73 -1.34 0.89
N TYR A 60 -18.03 -1.63 0.78
CA TYR A 60 -18.81 -2.13 1.92
C TYR A 60 -19.30 -3.56 1.72
N HIS A 61 -19.49 -4.24 2.85
CA HIS A 61 -20.10 -5.55 2.95
C HIS A 61 -21.37 -5.47 3.79
N TYR A 62 -22.52 -5.85 3.21
CA TYR A 62 -23.78 -5.95 3.95
C TYR A 62 -23.87 -7.29 4.66
N SER A 63 -23.69 -7.27 5.98
CA SER A 63 -23.64 -8.49 6.79
C SER A 63 -25.04 -9.02 7.12
N ASP A 64 -25.18 -10.35 7.07
CA ASP A 64 -26.43 -11.04 7.41
C ASP A 64 -26.59 -11.35 8.91
N GLY A 65 -25.62 -10.98 9.74
CA GLY A 65 -25.61 -11.30 11.18
C GLY A 65 -25.38 -12.78 11.50
N GLY A 66 -25.08 -13.62 10.50
CA GLY A 66 -24.76 -15.04 10.64
C GLY A 66 -23.31 -15.26 11.08
N ASN A 67 -22.62 -16.19 10.41
CA ASN A 67 -21.21 -16.45 10.70
C ASN A 67 -20.34 -15.26 10.26
N ALA A 68 -19.83 -14.50 11.22
CA ALA A 68 -19.04 -13.30 10.99
C ALA A 68 -17.78 -13.54 10.15
N THR A 69 -17.03 -14.61 10.44
CA THR A 69 -15.81 -14.94 9.68
C THR A 69 -16.14 -15.28 8.23
N ALA A 70 -17.20 -16.08 7.99
CA ALA A 70 -17.61 -16.45 6.64
C ALA A 70 -18.08 -15.25 5.80
N ASN A 71 -18.83 -14.33 6.41
CA ASN A 71 -19.24 -13.06 5.77
C ASN A 71 -18.02 -12.28 5.26
N ILE A 72 -17.01 -12.15 6.13
CA ILE A 72 -15.82 -11.36 5.85
C ILE A 72 -14.83 -12.08 4.92
N ASP A 73 -14.71 -13.41 5.00
CA ASP A 73 -13.94 -14.20 4.04
C ASP A 73 -14.51 -14.06 2.63
N PHE A 74 -15.84 -14.09 2.51
CA PHE A 74 -16.52 -13.91 1.24
C PHE A 74 -16.32 -12.49 0.66
N TYR A 75 -16.43 -11.46 1.51
CA TYR A 75 -16.07 -10.09 1.16
C TYR A 75 -14.62 -10.00 0.66
N TRP A 76 -13.66 -10.51 1.43
CA TRP A 76 -12.24 -10.42 1.07
C TRP A 76 -11.93 -11.15 -0.22
N LYS A 77 -12.43 -12.38 -0.40
CA LYS A 77 -12.28 -13.15 -1.64
C LYS A 77 -12.73 -12.35 -2.86
N THR A 78 -13.82 -11.60 -2.74
CA THR A 78 -14.39 -10.79 -3.81
C THR A 78 -13.57 -9.53 -4.10
N ILE A 79 -13.13 -8.81 -3.05
CA ILE A 79 -12.48 -7.51 -3.22
C ILE A 79 -10.96 -7.58 -3.40
N LYS A 80 -10.30 -8.68 -3.02
CA LYS A 80 -8.84 -8.83 -3.03
C LYS A 80 -8.18 -8.43 -4.36
N PRO A 81 -8.70 -8.77 -5.55
CA PRO A 81 -8.13 -8.32 -6.82
C PRO A 81 -8.10 -6.79 -7.01
N TYR A 82 -8.94 -6.07 -6.26
CA TYR A 82 -9.14 -4.62 -6.34
C TYR A 82 -8.61 -3.87 -5.12
N ALA A 83 -8.08 -4.57 -4.11
CA ALA A 83 -7.69 -4.01 -2.81
C ALA A 83 -6.74 -2.81 -2.92
N LYS A 84 -5.85 -2.80 -3.91
CA LYS A 84 -4.92 -1.67 -4.16
C LYS A 84 -5.60 -0.33 -4.49
N TYR A 85 -6.86 -0.36 -4.91
CA TYR A 85 -7.63 0.85 -5.19
C TYR A 85 -8.49 1.29 -4.00
N ILE A 86 -8.72 0.41 -3.03
CA ILE A 86 -9.69 0.61 -1.94
C ILE A 86 -8.98 1.17 -0.72
N GLY A 87 -9.37 2.38 -0.32
CA GLY A 87 -8.85 3.07 0.86
C GLY A 87 -9.59 2.71 2.14
N LEU A 88 -10.90 2.52 2.04
CA LEU A 88 -11.84 2.36 3.15
C LEU A 88 -12.63 1.04 3.03
N HIS A 89 -12.70 0.27 4.11
CA HIS A 89 -13.52 -0.94 4.20
C HIS A 89 -14.63 -0.71 5.23
N VAL A 90 -15.86 -1.07 4.88
CA VAL A 90 -17.04 -0.84 5.71
C VAL A 90 -17.75 -2.16 5.98
N LEU A 91 -18.03 -2.43 7.26
CA LEU A 91 -19.02 -3.41 7.67
C LEU A 91 -20.37 -2.68 7.77
N ASP A 92 -21.26 -2.95 6.84
CA ASP A 92 -22.65 -2.49 6.87
C ASP A 92 -23.46 -3.51 7.68
N TYR A 93 -23.95 -3.07 8.84
CA TYR A 93 -24.60 -3.91 9.83
C TYR A 93 -25.79 -3.19 10.48
N GLU A 94 -26.98 -3.47 9.98
CA GLU A 94 -28.19 -2.72 10.30
C GLU A 94 -29.42 -3.62 10.56
N GLY A 95 -30.38 -3.08 11.30
CA GLY A 95 -31.72 -3.64 11.50
C GLY A 95 -31.75 -5.10 11.97
N VAL A 96 -32.47 -5.94 11.23
CA VAL A 96 -32.71 -7.35 11.62
C VAL A 96 -31.41 -8.17 11.74
N ASN A 97 -30.36 -7.79 11.02
CA ASN A 97 -29.08 -8.46 11.08
C ASN A 97 -28.39 -8.24 12.44
N ILE A 98 -28.62 -7.07 13.07
CA ILE A 98 -28.17 -6.78 14.43
C ILE A 98 -28.94 -7.64 15.43
N THR A 99 -30.26 -7.76 15.29
CA THR A 99 -31.06 -8.66 16.13
C THR A 99 -30.60 -10.11 16.03
N ARG A 100 -30.20 -10.56 14.83
CA ARG A 100 -29.73 -11.93 14.59
C ARG A 100 -28.34 -12.21 15.17
N GLY A 101 -27.36 -11.34 14.91
CA GLY A 101 -25.95 -11.58 15.27
C GLY A 101 -25.48 -10.90 16.55
N GLY A 102 -26.21 -9.90 17.02
CA GLY A 102 -25.84 -9.04 18.14
C GLY A 102 -24.52 -8.29 17.96
N VAL A 103 -24.13 -7.56 18.99
CA VAL A 103 -22.87 -6.78 19.01
C VAL A 103 -21.63 -7.69 18.87
N ALA A 104 -21.72 -8.97 19.31
CA ALA A 104 -20.64 -9.94 19.20
C ALA A 104 -20.30 -10.29 17.74
N HIS A 105 -21.30 -10.32 16.84
CA HIS A 105 -21.07 -10.47 15.41
C HIS A 105 -20.22 -9.31 14.88
N ALA A 106 -20.62 -8.07 15.16
CA ALA A 106 -19.88 -6.88 14.72
C ALA A 106 -18.42 -6.90 15.21
N LYS A 107 -18.20 -7.24 16.48
CA LYS A 107 -16.85 -7.34 17.07
C LYS A 107 -15.97 -8.33 16.30
N THR A 108 -16.50 -9.52 16.01
CA THR A 108 -15.77 -10.56 15.27
C THR A 108 -15.54 -10.16 13.82
N ALA A 109 -16.56 -9.65 13.15
CA ALA A 109 -16.48 -9.23 11.75
C ALA A 109 -15.49 -8.07 11.53
N LEU A 110 -15.52 -7.04 12.39
CA LEU A 110 -14.59 -5.91 12.30
C LEU A 110 -13.14 -6.34 12.57
N ALA A 111 -12.92 -7.21 13.56
CA ALA A 111 -11.59 -7.74 13.84
C ALA A 111 -11.04 -8.57 12.66
N HIS A 112 -11.87 -9.45 12.10
CA HIS A 112 -11.48 -10.27 10.95
C HIS A 112 -11.26 -9.42 9.68
N MET A 113 -12.12 -8.42 9.45
CA MET A 113 -11.97 -7.51 8.31
C MET A 113 -10.69 -6.70 8.43
N LYS A 114 -10.34 -6.24 9.63
CA LYS A 114 -9.05 -5.57 9.90
C LYS A 114 -7.86 -6.49 9.62
N GLN A 115 -7.95 -7.75 10.04
CA GLN A 115 -6.89 -8.75 9.82
C GLN A 115 -6.65 -8.99 8.33
N LEU A 116 -7.70 -9.20 7.53
CA LEU A 116 -7.56 -9.50 6.11
C LEU A 116 -7.16 -8.29 5.26
N THR A 117 -7.68 -7.11 5.58
CA THR A 117 -7.47 -5.90 4.77
C THR A 117 -6.24 -5.11 5.18
N GLY A 118 -5.74 -5.30 6.41
CA GLY A 118 -4.74 -4.42 7.00
C GLY A 118 -5.25 -3.00 7.21
N LYS A 119 -6.55 -2.74 7.20
CA LYS A 119 -7.10 -1.39 7.38
C LYS A 119 -8.09 -1.45 8.52
N THR A 120 -8.10 -0.43 9.39
CA THR A 120 -9.16 -0.34 10.41
C THR A 120 -10.48 -0.13 9.68
N PRO A 121 -11.42 -1.09 9.72
CA PRO A 121 -12.69 -0.95 9.05
C PRO A 121 -13.59 0.04 9.79
N VAL A 122 -14.53 0.62 9.05
CA VAL A 122 -15.61 1.46 9.57
C VAL A 122 -16.84 0.58 9.78
N ILE A 123 -17.57 0.77 10.87
CA ILE A 123 -18.90 0.19 11.02
C ILE A 123 -19.96 1.18 10.56
N TYR A 124 -20.90 0.72 9.75
CA TYR A 124 -22.07 1.48 9.32
C TYR A 124 -23.34 0.95 9.99
N MET A 125 -24.20 1.86 10.43
CA MET A 125 -25.54 1.58 10.96
C MET A 125 -26.41 2.86 11.02
N GLY A 126 -27.72 2.71 11.20
CA GLY A 126 -28.61 3.83 11.49
C GLY A 126 -28.42 4.38 12.91
N LEU A 127 -28.75 5.67 13.12
CA LEU A 127 -28.70 6.28 14.46
C LEU A 127 -29.60 5.57 15.48
N SER A 128 -30.71 4.98 15.03
CA SER A 128 -31.58 4.18 15.89
C SER A 128 -30.88 2.93 16.40
N ASP A 129 -30.16 2.23 15.53
CA ASP A 129 -29.40 1.03 15.87
C ASP A 129 -28.22 1.39 16.80
N GLU A 130 -27.54 2.50 16.53
CA GLU A 130 -26.48 3.03 17.40
C GLU A 130 -27.01 3.26 18.83
N ASN A 131 -28.22 3.81 18.97
CA ASN A 131 -28.80 4.12 20.29
C ASN A 131 -29.43 2.92 21.02
N SER A 132 -29.78 1.84 20.30
CA SER A 132 -30.59 0.74 20.80
C SER A 132 -29.80 -0.41 21.43
N TYR A 133 -28.50 -0.54 21.12
CA TYR A 133 -27.67 -1.67 21.58
C TYR A 133 -26.40 -1.17 22.28
N ASN A 134 -25.84 -2.00 23.18
CA ASN A 134 -24.60 -1.67 23.86
C ASN A 134 -23.37 -1.93 22.96
N TRP A 135 -22.91 -0.91 22.25
CA TRP A 135 -21.78 -0.99 21.32
C TRP A 135 -20.39 -0.84 21.95
N SER A 136 -20.28 -0.77 23.28
CA SER A 136 -19.02 -0.50 24.00
C SER A 136 -17.82 -1.29 23.47
N SER A 137 -18.00 -2.57 23.11
CA SER A 137 -16.95 -3.46 22.62
C SER A 137 -16.40 -3.14 21.21
N VAL A 138 -17.05 -2.26 20.45
CA VAL A 138 -16.65 -1.89 19.08
C VAL A 138 -16.44 -0.38 18.88
N THR A 139 -16.61 0.44 19.93
CA THR A 139 -16.41 1.90 19.86
C THR A 139 -14.99 2.35 19.49
N GLY A 140 -14.02 1.43 19.50
CA GLY A 140 -12.67 1.66 18.98
C GLY A 140 -12.56 1.68 17.45
N TYR A 141 -13.61 1.24 16.73
CA TYR A 141 -13.71 1.35 15.28
C TYR A 141 -14.44 2.66 14.89
N PRO A 142 -14.06 3.32 13.78
CA PRO A 142 -14.77 4.49 13.30
C PRO A 142 -16.22 4.17 12.94
N LEU A 143 -17.12 5.11 13.23
CA LEU A 143 -18.55 5.02 12.91
C LEU A 143 -18.90 5.80 11.65
N TRP A 144 -19.68 5.16 10.77
CA TRP A 144 -20.47 5.82 9.74
C TRP A 144 -21.94 5.68 10.11
N VAL A 145 -22.58 6.78 10.50
CA VAL A 145 -23.97 6.75 10.96
C VAL A 145 -24.91 7.27 9.87
N ALA A 146 -26.06 6.63 9.71
CA ALA A 146 -27.15 7.11 8.88
C ALA A 146 -28.25 7.77 9.73
N GLN A 147 -28.66 8.97 9.33
CA GLN A 147 -29.88 9.62 9.83
C GLN A 147 -30.34 10.65 8.80
N TYR A 148 -31.59 10.51 8.35
CA TYR A 148 -32.18 11.38 7.34
C TYR A 148 -33.20 12.30 7.99
N ASN A 149 -33.02 13.62 7.88
CA ASN A 149 -33.95 14.58 8.48
C ASN A 149 -35.30 14.57 7.77
N ASP A 150 -35.29 14.18 6.49
CA ASP A 150 -36.46 14.04 5.64
C ASP A 150 -36.13 13.08 4.48
N MET A 151 -37.17 12.68 3.75
CA MET A 151 -37.09 11.85 2.54
C MET A 151 -37.36 12.65 1.24
N TYR A 152 -37.30 13.99 1.30
CA TYR A 152 -37.46 14.83 0.12
C TYR A 152 -36.26 14.70 -0.81
N THR A 153 -36.47 14.99 -2.09
CA THR A 153 -35.36 15.04 -3.05
C THR A 153 -34.57 16.33 -2.87
N HIS A 154 -33.26 16.18 -2.67
CA HIS A 154 -32.30 17.28 -2.61
C HIS A 154 -31.36 17.25 -3.81
N TYR A 155 -30.70 18.36 -4.10
CA TYR A 155 -29.73 18.46 -5.21
C TYR A 155 -28.39 18.95 -4.69
N GLY A 156 -27.32 18.28 -5.13
CA GLY A 156 -25.95 18.59 -4.71
C GLY A 156 -25.63 18.16 -3.28
N PHE A 157 -24.37 18.32 -2.89
CA PHE A 157 -23.94 18.01 -1.53
C PHE A 157 -24.34 19.12 -0.57
N LYS A 158 -25.28 18.82 0.33
CA LYS A 158 -25.76 19.73 1.38
C LYS A 158 -25.76 19.02 2.74
N PRO A 159 -24.57 18.84 3.35
CA PRO A 159 -24.49 18.29 4.69
C PRO A 159 -25.37 19.08 5.65
N ARG A 160 -26.04 18.37 6.55
CA ARG A 160 -26.95 18.94 7.54
C ARG A 160 -26.55 18.48 8.93
N SER A 161 -27.06 19.16 9.95
CA SER A 161 -26.92 18.71 11.32
C SER A 161 -27.76 17.46 11.54
N ILE A 162 -27.19 16.50 12.27
CA ILE A 162 -27.90 15.32 12.73
C ILE A 162 -29.02 15.72 13.70
N TYR A 163 -30.17 15.06 13.60
CA TYR A 163 -31.23 15.08 14.60
C TYR A 163 -31.04 13.94 15.58
N GLY A 164 -30.99 14.29 16.87
CA GLY A 164 -30.58 13.37 17.93
C GLY A 164 -29.07 13.42 18.20
N SER A 165 -28.58 12.46 18.98
CA SER A 165 -27.18 12.38 19.39
C SER A 165 -26.70 10.93 19.38
N LEU A 166 -25.39 10.74 19.21
CA LEU A 166 -24.75 9.45 19.43
C LEU A 166 -24.76 9.12 20.92
N ARG A 167 -24.96 7.85 21.26
CA ARG A 167 -24.93 7.37 22.66
C ARG A 167 -23.65 6.66 23.03
N HIS A 168 -23.05 5.92 22.11
CA HIS A 168 -21.89 5.07 22.36
C HIS A 168 -20.61 5.63 21.73
N TRP A 169 -20.68 6.26 20.55
CA TRP A 169 -19.52 6.92 19.95
C TRP A 169 -19.40 8.38 20.38
N LYS A 170 -18.18 8.80 20.73
CA LYS A 170 -17.87 10.23 21.01
C LYS A 170 -18.00 11.12 19.78
N SER A 171 -17.78 10.55 18.60
CA SER A 171 -17.88 11.25 17.32
C SER A 171 -18.08 10.24 16.19
N MET A 172 -18.72 10.68 15.11
CA MET A 172 -18.85 9.92 13.87
C MET A 172 -17.71 10.28 12.91
N LYS A 173 -17.14 9.28 12.22
CA LYS A 173 -16.18 9.51 11.13
C LYS A 173 -16.88 9.88 9.84
N MET A 174 -18.11 9.39 9.67
CA MET A 174 -18.95 9.68 8.51
C MET A 174 -20.41 9.86 8.93
N PHE A 175 -21.12 10.73 8.20
CA PHE A 175 -22.55 10.93 8.35
C PHE A 175 -23.25 10.77 7.00
N GLN A 176 -24.07 9.74 6.85
CA GLN A 176 -25.01 9.62 5.72
C GLN A 176 -26.27 10.41 6.04
N TYR A 177 -26.46 11.52 5.34
CA TYR A 177 -27.49 12.50 5.67
C TYR A 177 -28.67 12.49 4.70
N SER A 178 -28.61 11.70 3.61
CA SER A 178 -29.72 11.53 2.68
C SER A 178 -29.53 10.28 1.82
N SER A 179 -30.63 9.59 1.54
CA SER A 179 -30.75 8.51 0.56
C SER A 179 -31.51 8.90 -0.72
N THR A 180 -31.75 10.20 -0.88
CA THR A 180 -32.67 10.75 -1.88
C THR A 180 -32.07 11.89 -2.69
N THR A 181 -30.79 12.16 -2.53
CA THR A 181 -30.10 13.30 -3.16
C THR A 181 -29.76 12.99 -4.61
N VAL A 182 -29.94 13.97 -5.50
CA VAL A 182 -29.54 13.90 -6.90
C VAL A 182 -28.15 14.53 -7.07
N ILE A 183 -27.16 13.71 -7.45
CA ILE A 183 -25.79 14.12 -7.78
C ILE A 183 -25.50 13.71 -9.23
N GLY A 184 -25.09 14.66 -10.07
CA GLY A 184 -24.70 14.36 -11.45
C GLY A 184 -25.80 13.68 -12.29
N GLY A 185 -27.06 13.89 -11.95
CA GLY A 185 -28.23 13.27 -12.60
C GLY A 185 -28.67 11.92 -12.01
N TYR A 186 -28.00 11.43 -10.96
CA TYR A 186 -28.33 10.16 -10.30
C TYR A 186 -28.87 10.40 -8.90
N LYS A 187 -29.98 9.73 -8.55
CA LYS A 187 -30.44 9.64 -7.16
C LYS A 187 -29.54 8.66 -6.41
N VAL A 188 -28.85 9.14 -5.40
CA VAL A 188 -27.80 8.42 -4.68
C VAL A 188 -27.81 8.77 -3.20
N ASP A 189 -27.16 7.90 -2.42
CA ASP A 189 -26.93 8.10 -1.01
C ASP A 189 -25.69 8.99 -0.83
N VAL A 190 -25.81 10.01 0.03
CA VAL A 190 -24.75 11.01 0.22
C VAL A 190 -24.31 11.11 1.67
N SER A 191 -23.00 11.19 1.83
CA SER A 191 -22.34 11.23 3.12
C SER A 191 -21.31 12.34 3.20
N ALA A 192 -21.12 12.89 4.41
CA ALA A 192 -19.99 13.73 4.77
C ALA A 192 -18.94 12.89 5.50
N TYR A 193 -17.70 12.87 5.00
CA TYR A 193 -16.56 12.24 5.68
C TYR A 193 -15.75 13.27 6.46
N TYR A 194 -15.65 13.09 7.78
CA TYR A 194 -14.94 13.96 8.72
C TYR A 194 -13.49 13.52 8.88
N GLY A 195 -12.74 13.63 7.80
CA GLY A 195 -11.31 13.34 7.77
C GLY A 195 -10.64 13.84 6.50
N THR A 196 -9.33 13.61 6.41
CA THR A 196 -8.52 13.98 5.26
C THR A 196 -8.46 12.87 4.22
N LYS A 197 -8.09 13.23 2.97
CA LYS A 197 -7.80 12.24 1.91
C LYS A 197 -6.69 11.27 2.34
N ALA A 198 -5.71 11.76 3.09
CA ALA A 198 -4.64 10.94 3.65
C ALA A 198 -5.17 9.91 4.64
N GLU A 199 -6.09 10.28 5.53
CA GLU A 199 -6.73 9.35 6.47
C GLU A 199 -7.56 8.28 5.75
N TRP A 200 -8.27 8.64 4.68
CA TRP A 200 -9.03 7.69 3.85
C TRP A 200 -8.13 6.63 3.23
N SER A 201 -6.95 7.03 2.76
CA SER A 201 -5.96 6.11 2.20
C SER A 201 -5.11 5.45 3.28
N SER A 202 -5.10 5.99 4.50
CA SER A 202 -4.23 5.53 5.59
C SER A 202 -4.61 4.15 6.06
N SER A 203 -3.71 3.24 5.77
CA SER A 203 -3.54 1.96 6.39
C SER A 203 -2.92 2.16 7.77
N LYS A 204 -3.70 2.08 8.85
CA LYS A 204 -3.13 1.59 10.12
C LYS A 204 -3.07 0.06 10.12
N GLY A 205 -2.45 -0.53 9.09
CA GLY A 205 -2.22 -1.97 8.99
C GLY A 205 -1.88 -2.55 7.59
N SER A 206 -1.81 -1.75 6.53
CA SER A 206 -0.89 -2.11 5.45
C SER A 206 0.48 -1.79 6.01
N VAL A 207 1.38 -2.77 5.98
CA VAL A 207 2.79 -2.44 5.89
C VAL A 207 2.90 -1.60 4.63
N THR A 208 2.96 -0.29 4.79
CA THR A 208 3.46 0.57 3.73
C THR A 208 4.83 0.00 3.44
N MET A 209 5.01 -0.69 2.32
CA MET A 209 6.33 -0.88 1.73
C MET A 209 6.74 0.50 1.22
N GLY A 210 7.01 1.38 2.18
CA GLY A 210 7.36 2.77 1.99
C GLY A 210 8.79 2.84 1.54
N GLU A 211 8.99 3.54 0.43
CA GLU A 211 10.24 3.76 -0.27
C GLU A 211 10.81 2.51 -0.96
N HIS A 212 10.58 2.41 -2.28
CA HIS A 212 11.54 1.75 -3.15
C HIS A 212 12.83 2.57 -3.15
N TRP A 213 13.64 2.40 -2.11
CA TRP A 213 14.99 2.92 -2.09
C TRP A 213 15.82 2.09 -3.07
N LYS A 214 16.61 2.79 -3.89
CA LYS A 214 17.53 2.18 -4.84
C LYS A 214 18.94 2.46 -4.36
N ALA A 215 19.59 1.47 -3.76
CA ALA A 215 20.95 1.66 -3.29
C ALA A 215 21.97 1.22 -4.34
N PRO A 216 22.98 2.05 -4.62
CA PRO A 216 24.14 1.61 -5.38
C PRO A 216 25.03 0.70 -4.52
N VAL A 217 25.19 -0.56 -4.93
CA VAL A 217 26.10 -1.57 -4.33
C VAL A 217 27.16 -2.02 -5.33
N GLU A 218 28.27 -2.62 -4.88
CA GLU A 218 29.15 -3.34 -5.83
C GLU A 218 28.37 -4.49 -6.48
N PHE A 219 28.84 -4.96 -7.62
CA PHE A 219 28.23 -6.11 -8.29
C PHE A 219 28.34 -7.40 -7.45
N ASP A 220 29.36 -7.51 -6.61
CA ASP A 220 29.68 -8.64 -5.74
C ASP A 220 29.30 -8.42 -4.27
N ASP A 221 28.73 -7.26 -3.91
CA ASP A 221 28.06 -7.06 -2.62
C ASP A 221 26.80 -7.94 -2.57
N LEU A 222 26.53 -8.59 -1.44
CA LEU A 222 25.33 -9.40 -1.19
C LEU A 222 24.05 -8.55 -1.30
N GLY A 223 24.14 -7.26 -1.01
CA GLY A 223 23.03 -6.32 -1.16
C GLY A 223 23.24 -5.04 -0.36
N ALA A 224 22.14 -4.42 0.04
CA ALA A 224 22.15 -3.27 0.93
C ALA A 224 21.18 -3.46 2.09
N PHE A 225 21.46 -2.79 3.20
CA PHE A 225 20.64 -2.79 4.40
C PHE A 225 20.30 -1.36 4.82
N LYS A 226 19.02 -1.04 4.95
CA LYS A 226 18.55 0.25 5.43
C LYS A 226 18.09 0.13 6.87
N VAL A 227 18.66 0.94 7.75
CA VAL A 227 18.27 0.98 9.17
C VAL A 227 16.88 1.61 9.29
N MET A 228 15.94 0.90 9.92
CA MET A 228 14.56 1.35 10.08
C MET A 228 14.24 1.76 11.52
N GLN A 229 14.95 1.18 12.50
CA GLN A 229 14.83 1.60 13.89
C GLN A 229 15.51 2.96 14.12
N LYS A 230 14.95 3.75 15.06
CA LYS A 230 15.49 5.08 15.45
C LYS A 230 17.00 5.03 15.69
N THR A 231 17.45 3.97 16.36
CA THR A 231 18.86 3.65 16.58
C THR A 231 19.07 2.15 16.39
N ALA A 232 20.13 1.76 15.69
CA ALA A 232 20.58 0.38 15.58
C ALA A 232 22.01 0.23 16.12
N THR A 233 22.31 -0.93 16.71
CA THR A 233 23.63 -1.21 17.28
C THR A 233 24.51 -1.88 16.24
N PHE A 234 25.79 -1.49 16.20
CA PHE A 234 26.82 -2.28 15.52
C PHE A 234 27.39 -3.31 16.48
N TRP A 235 27.45 -4.55 16.02
CA TRP A 235 27.98 -5.69 16.76
C TRP A 235 29.32 -6.10 16.18
N SER A 236 30.24 -6.61 17.02
CA SER A 236 31.54 -7.09 16.54
C SER A 236 31.44 -8.40 15.74
N ASP A 237 30.40 -9.20 15.97
CA ASP A 237 30.11 -10.45 15.25
C ASP A 237 28.58 -10.65 15.13
N ALA A 238 28.18 -11.65 14.37
CA ALA A 238 26.82 -12.07 14.06
C ALA A 238 26.12 -12.80 15.23
N ASN A 239 26.24 -12.28 16.44
CA ASN A 239 25.73 -12.96 17.65
C ASN A 239 25.10 -12.02 18.68
N ASN A 240 25.15 -10.70 18.48
CA ASN A 240 24.72 -9.67 19.44
C ASN A 240 25.44 -9.63 20.80
N ASP A 241 26.64 -10.19 20.92
CA ASP A 241 27.33 -10.27 22.22
C ASP A 241 28.03 -8.95 22.60
N LYS A 242 28.81 -8.37 21.68
CA LYS A 242 29.65 -7.19 21.96
C LYS A 242 29.29 -6.02 21.05
N LYS A 243 28.85 -4.92 21.69
CA LYS A 243 28.55 -3.64 21.03
C LYS A 243 29.84 -2.92 20.66
N VAL A 244 29.92 -2.41 19.44
CA VAL A 244 31.07 -1.66 18.91
C VAL A 244 30.69 -0.30 18.32
N GLY A 245 29.40 0.05 18.33
CA GLY A 245 28.92 1.36 17.90
C GLY A 245 27.41 1.40 17.71
N SER A 246 26.92 2.47 17.11
CA SER A 246 25.52 2.61 16.74
C SER A 246 25.33 3.46 15.49
N THR A 247 24.14 3.38 14.91
CA THR A 247 23.69 4.17 13.76
C THR A 247 22.22 4.53 13.90
N SER A 248 21.73 5.42 13.03
CA SER A 248 20.40 6.00 13.10
C SER A 248 19.53 5.55 11.93
N ALA A 249 18.21 5.66 12.10
CA ALA A 249 17.22 5.41 11.06
C ALA A 249 17.56 6.12 9.74
N GLY A 250 17.27 5.45 8.62
CA GLY A 250 17.45 5.95 7.26
C GLY A 250 18.85 5.76 6.68
N LYS A 251 19.86 5.41 7.49
CA LYS A 251 21.21 5.08 6.99
C LYS A 251 21.18 3.77 6.20
N ILE A 252 21.87 3.76 5.06
CA ILE A 252 21.97 2.61 4.16
C ILE A 252 23.42 2.13 4.15
N TYR A 253 23.59 0.82 4.30
CA TYR A 253 24.87 0.14 4.31
C TYR A 253 24.94 -0.89 3.19
N ARG A 254 26.09 -0.99 2.53
CA ARG A 254 26.36 -2.11 1.63
C ARG A 254 26.71 -3.33 2.46
N ILE A 255 26.21 -4.48 2.06
CA ILE A 255 26.35 -5.72 2.80
C ILE A 255 27.18 -6.70 2.00
N THR A 256 28.23 -7.24 2.61
CA THR A 256 29.14 -8.20 1.97
C THR A 256 28.91 -9.63 2.44
N LYS A 257 28.27 -9.82 3.60
CA LYS A 257 28.00 -11.15 4.16
C LYS A 257 26.74 -11.14 5.00
N ALA A 258 26.04 -12.27 5.02
CA ALA A 258 24.98 -12.56 5.99
C ALA A 258 25.36 -13.82 6.79
N LYS A 259 25.08 -13.83 8.09
CA LYS A 259 25.32 -14.96 9.00
C LYS A 259 24.32 -14.85 10.16
N ASP A 260 23.62 -15.93 10.47
CA ASP A 260 22.73 -16.04 11.65
C ASP A 260 21.71 -14.88 11.81
N GLY A 261 21.23 -14.32 10.69
CA GLY A 261 20.29 -13.19 10.69
C GLY A 261 20.94 -11.80 10.88
N PHE A 262 22.28 -11.74 10.89
CA PHE A 262 23.06 -10.50 10.89
C PHE A 262 23.68 -10.22 9.54
N TYR A 263 23.94 -8.94 9.27
CA TYR A 263 24.48 -8.44 8.01
C TYR A 263 25.79 -7.68 8.23
N LYS A 264 26.89 -8.16 7.63
CA LYS A 264 28.21 -7.55 7.71
C LYS A 264 28.29 -6.34 6.77
N ILE A 265 28.68 -5.20 7.32
CA ILE A 265 28.82 -3.94 6.57
C ILE A 265 30.10 -3.96 5.74
N ALA A 266 30.04 -3.52 4.49
CA ALA A 266 31.20 -3.36 3.64
C ALA A 266 32.25 -2.42 4.26
N ASN A 267 33.54 -2.77 4.13
CA ASN A 267 34.68 -1.99 4.64
C ASN A 267 34.75 -1.84 6.17
N HIS A 268 33.95 -2.58 6.93
CA HIS A 268 33.97 -2.56 8.39
C HIS A 268 33.83 -3.98 8.96
N ASP A 269 34.48 -4.26 10.08
CA ASP A 269 34.27 -5.48 10.87
C ASP A 269 33.12 -5.27 11.87
N GLN A 270 31.96 -4.93 11.32
CA GLN A 270 30.76 -4.60 12.07
C GLN A 270 29.53 -5.26 11.45
N TRP A 271 28.63 -5.71 12.31
CA TRP A 271 27.41 -6.42 11.95
C TRP A 271 26.18 -5.66 12.41
N LEU A 272 25.14 -5.67 11.58
CA LEU A 272 23.80 -5.19 11.91
C LEU A 272 22.88 -6.38 12.17
N ASP A 273 22.05 -6.26 13.19
CA ASP A 273 20.98 -7.21 13.48
C ASP A 273 19.83 -7.02 12.47
N GLY A 274 19.42 -8.10 11.80
CA GLY A 274 18.37 -8.06 10.80
C GLY A 274 17.02 -7.53 11.30
N ARG A 275 16.77 -7.55 12.61
CA ARG A 275 15.54 -6.97 13.21
C ARG A 275 15.52 -5.44 13.18
N THR A 276 16.65 -4.80 12.89
CA THR A 276 16.81 -3.34 12.98
C THR A 276 16.54 -2.60 11.68
N GLY A 277 16.32 -3.32 10.57
CA GLY A 277 16.15 -2.71 9.26
C GLY A 277 15.80 -3.69 8.14
N ASP A 278 15.77 -3.17 6.91
CA ASP A 278 15.36 -3.90 5.71
C ASP A 278 16.56 -4.23 4.83
N PHE A 279 16.67 -5.49 4.41
CA PHE A 279 17.71 -5.97 3.50
C PHE A 279 17.18 -6.10 2.06
N HIS A 280 17.86 -5.45 1.10
CA HIS A 280 17.62 -5.62 -0.32
C HIS A 280 18.76 -6.44 -0.93
N ALA A 281 18.45 -7.65 -1.38
CA ALA A 281 19.42 -8.54 -2.00
C ALA A 281 19.88 -8.02 -3.37
N ASN A 282 21.14 -8.31 -3.70
CA ASN A 282 21.72 -8.12 -5.02
C ASN A 282 21.80 -9.47 -5.76
N PRO A 283 20.88 -9.80 -6.67
CA PRO A 283 20.95 -11.07 -7.39
C PRO A 283 22.17 -11.18 -8.32
N VAL A 284 22.79 -10.05 -8.71
CA VAL A 284 24.00 -10.04 -9.56
C VAL A 284 25.19 -10.69 -8.87
N ALA A 285 25.26 -10.62 -7.53
CA ALA A 285 26.33 -11.28 -6.77
C ALA A 285 26.29 -12.82 -6.85
N TYR A 286 25.16 -13.38 -7.29
CA TYR A 286 24.95 -14.83 -7.39
C TYR A 286 24.93 -15.35 -8.83
N SER A 287 24.72 -14.48 -9.81
CA SER A 287 24.70 -14.88 -11.21
C SER A 287 25.06 -13.71 -12.13
N ASP A 288 26.00 -14.00 -13.03
CA ASP A 288 26.50 -13.09 -14.06
C ASP A 288 25.53 -12.89 -15.23
N THR A 289 24.44 -13.65 -15.29
CA THR A 289 23.40 -13.55 -16.33
C THR A 289 22.27 -12.59 -15.98
N ILE A 290 22.20 -12.13 -14.72
CA ILE A 290 21.11 -11.30 -14.23
C ILE A 290 21.11 -9.93 -14.92
N HIS A 291 19.94 -9.53 -15.38
CA HIS A 291 19.70 -8.18 -15.86
C HIS A 291 19.54 -7.23 -14.68
N ALA A 292 20.24 -6.10 -14.71
CA ALA A 292 20.18 -5.11 -13.63
C ALA A 292 20.16 -3.67 -14.18
N LYS A 293 19.94 -2.71 -13.30
CA LYS A 293 20.30 -1.31 -13.57
C LYS A 293 21.61 -1.00 -12.89
N ILE A 294 22.51 -0.34 -13.60
CA ILE A 294 23.79 0.12 -13.06
C ILE A 294 23.88 1.63 -13.16
N VAL A 295 24.56 2.25 -12.22
CA VAL A 295 24.92 3.67 -12.24
C VAL A 295 26.42 3.83 -12.36
N VAL A 296 26.87 4.74 -13.22
CA VAL A 296 28.29 5.05 -13.39
C VAL A 296 28.74 5.91 -12.22
N VAL A 297 29.70 5.43 -11.42
CA VAL A 297 30.21 6.16 -10.24
C VAL A 297 31.64 6.68 -10.43
N LYS A 298 32.36 6.17 -11.44
CA LYS A 298 33.69 6.65 -11.84
C LYS A 298 33.74 6.83 -13.36
N PRO A 299 34.54 7.78 -13.89
CA PRO A 299 34.69 7.97 -15.33
C PRO A 299 35.07 6.69 -16.08
N THR A 300 34.27 6.30 -17.07
CA THR A 300 34.43 5.05 -17.82
C THR A 300 33.97 5.21 -19.27
N ALA A 301 34.60 4.48 -20.19
CA ALA A 301 34.29 4.53 -21.61
C ALA A 301 33.55 3.27 -22.08
N GLY A 302 32.99 3.32 -23.28
CA GLY A 302 32.42 2.17 -23.98
C GLY A 302 33.45 1.30 -24.68
N HIS A 303 33.20 0.01 -24.62
CA HIS A 303 34.01 -1.03 -25.24
C HIS A 303 33.13 -1.89 -26.14
N LYS A 304 33.69 -2.37 -27.26
CA LYS A 304 32.99 -3.28 -28.18
C LYS A 304 33.07 -4.74 -27.70
N ASP A 305 34.13 -5.07 -26.99
CA ASP A 305 34.47 -6.41 -26.50
C ASP A 305 34.97 -6.34 -25.05
N LEU A 306 35.37 -7.49 -24.51
CA LEU A 306 35.83 -7.63 -23.12
C LEU A 306 37.30 -7.20 -22.92
N THR A 307 37.81 -6.30 -23.77
CA THR A 307 39.19 -5.81 -23.69
C THR A 307 39.26 -4.40 -23.10
N THR A 308 40.45 -3.97 -22.71
CA THR A 308 40.70 -2.61 -22.22
C THR A 308 40.76 -1.55 -23.34
N LYS A 309 40.62 -1.95 -24.61
CA LYS A 309 40.67 -1.03 -25.74
C LYS A 309 39.39 -0.20 -25.81
N VAL A 310 39.53 1.11 -25.61
CA VAL A 310 38.42 2.06 -25.73
C VAL A 310 38.07 2.25 -27.21
N VAL A 311 36.80 2.06 -27.54
CA VAL A 311 36.27 2.22 -28.91
C VAL A 311 34.93 2.97 -28.95
N GLY A 312 34.35 3.20 -27.78
CA GLY A 312 33.05 3.84 -27.58
C GLY A 312 33.13 5.24 -26.98
N LYS A 313 31.96 5.85 -26.77
CA LYS A 313 31.85 7.16 -26.09
C LYS A 313 32.00 6.99 -24.58
N THR A 314 32.38 8.06 -23.90
CA THR A 314 32.45 8.11 -22.43
C THR A 314 31.05 8.09 -21.83
N PHE A 315 30.84 7.22 -20.84
CA PHE A 315 29.62 7.22 -20.04
C PHE A 315 29.73 8.28 -18.93
N LYS A 316 28.70 9.12 -18.82
CA LYS A 316 28.67 10.21 -17.83
C LYS A 316 28.51 9.65 -16.41
N VAL A 317 29.30 10.12 -15.45
CA VAL A 317 29.09 9.82 -14.02
C VAL A 317 27.67 10.25 -13.61
N GLY A 318 26.98 9.39 -12.87
CA GLY A 318 25.57 9.53 -12.49
C GLY A 318 24.57 9.03 -13.56
N SER A 319 25.02 8.70 -14.77
CA SER A 319 24.13 8.09 -15.75
C SER A 319 23.77 6.65 -15.37
N THR A 320 22.52 6.27 -15.62
CA THR A 320 22.00 4.93 -15.33
C THR A 320 21.80 4.15 -16.63
N TRP A 321 22.19 2.89 -16.62
CA TRP A 321 22.15 2.00 -17.78
C TRP A 321 21.53 0.66 -17.41
N LYS A 322 20.91 0.01 -18.40
CA LYS A 322 20.46 -1.38 -18.28
C LYS A 322 21.65 -2.29 -18.57
N MET A 323 21.94 -3.19 -17.65
CA MET A 323 22.91 -4.25 -17.78
C MET A 323 22.21 -5.55 -18.17
N PHE A 324 22.77 -6.28 -19.12
CA PHE A 324 22.30 -7.56 -19.62
C PHE A 324 23.29 -8.67 -19.24
N GLY A 325 23.54 -8.81 -17.94
CA GLY A 325 24.61 -9.62 -17.39
C GLY A 325 25.99 -8.94 -17.44
N TYR A 326 26.96 -9.57 -16.80
CA TYR A 326 28.36 -9.17 -16.83
C TYR A 326 29.27 -10.36 -17.16
N LYS A 327 30.52 -10.07 -17.51
CA LYS A 327 31.55 -11.08 -17.72
C LYS A 327 32.85 -10.63 -17.08
N THR A 328 33.61 -11.59 -16.57
CA THR A 328 34.94 -11.35 -16.02
C THR A 328 36.00 -11.58 -17.10
N PHE A 329 36.88 -10.61 -17.29
CA PHE A 329 38.05 -10.71 -18.15
C PHE A 329 39.31 -10.69 -17.30
N LYS A 330 40.18 -11.70 -17.47
CA LYS A 330 41.48 -11.74 -16.83
C LYS A 330 42.56 -11.58 -17.89
N SER A 331 43.38 -10.54 -17.74
CA SER A 331 44.53 -10.29 -18.60
C SER A 331 45.67 -11.27 -18.33
N THR A 332 46.61 -11.36 -19.27
CA THR A 332 47.83 -12.18 -19.15
C THR A 332 48.68 -11.79 -17.94
N SER A 333 48.68 -10.51 -17.55
CA SER A 333 49.37 -10.00 -16.34
C SER A 333 48.63 -10.29 -15.04
N GLY A 334 47.50 -11.02 -15.08
CA GLY A 334 46.73 -11.41 -13.91
C GLY A 334 45.69 -10.38 -13.45
N THR A 335 45.66 -9.18 -14.04
CA THR A 335 44.65 -8.15 -13.73
C THR A 335 43.27 -8.61 -14.20
N THR A 336 42.27 -8.51 -13.31
CA THR A 336 40.87 -8.88 -13.56
C THR A 336 40.01 -7.62 -13.75
N TRP A 337 39.10 -7.68 -14.73
CA TRP A 337 38.13 -6.64 -15.03
C TRP A 337 36.74 -7.25 -15.14
N HIS A 338 35.74 -6.52 -14.68
CA HIS A 338 34.35 -6.93 -14.80
C HIS A 338 33.66 -6.05 -15.84
N TRP A 339 33.02 -6.67 -16.84
CA TRP A 339 32.42 -5.98 -17.98
C TRP A 339 30.91 -6.21 -18.00
N ALA A 340 30.14 -5.15 -17.76
CA ALA A 340 28.70 -5.17 -17.89
C ALA A 340 28.31 -4.98 -19.36
N ARG A 341 27.43 -5.85 -19.88
CA ARG A 341 26.88 -5.69 -21.24
C ARG A 341 25.74 -4.67 -21.19
N VAL A 342 25.83 -3.57 -21.94
CA VAL A 342 24.86 -2.44 -21.84
C VAL A 342 24.22 -2.04 -23.17
N GLY A 343 24.67 -2.58 -24.30
CA GLY A 343 24.13 -2.20 -25.60
C GLY A 343 24.69 -3.02 -26.76
N THR A 344 24.72 -2.39 -27.93
CA THR A 344 25.25 -2.93 -29.18
C THR A 344 26.27 -1.96 -29.81
N GLY A 345 27.01 -2.42 -30.83
CA GLY A 345 28.01 -1.61 -31.52
C GLY A 345 29.24 -1.32 -30.66
N ASN A 346 29.78 -0.11 -30.74
CA ASN A 346 31.03 0.25 -30.05
C ASN A 346 30.87 0.53 -28.53
N ASN A 347 29.64 0.58 -28.01
CA ASN A 347 29.32 0.73 -26.58
C ASN A 347 28.65 -0.54 -26.03
N THR A 348 29.13 -1.72 -26.44
CA THR A 348 28.54 -3.00 -26.03
C THR A 348 28.80 -3.29 -24.55
N TYR A 349 30.00 -2.97 -24.06
CA TYR A 349 30.45 -3.21 -22.70
C TYR A 349 30.87 -1.92 -21.99
N ILE A 350 30.66 -1.90 -20.69
CA ILE A 350 31.14 -0.88 -19.75
C ILE A 350 31.85 -1.57 -18.61
N ASN A 351 32.91 -0.95 -18.10
CA ASN A 351 33.64 -1.46 -16.95
C ASN A 351 32.77 -1.34 -15.68
N LEU A 352 32.38 -2.50 -15.13
CA LEU A 352 31.52 -2.65 -13.97
C LEU A 352 32.21 -2.27 -12.66
N ASP A 353 33.54 -2.36 -12.57
CA ASP A 353 34.34 -1.89 -11.42
C ASP A 353 34.27 -0.36 -11.23
N LYS A 354 33.76 0.34 -12.27
CA LYS A 354 33.50 1.78 -12.27
C LYS A 354 32.02 2.13 -12.12
N CYS A 355 31.19 1.11 -11.90
CA CYS A 355 29.76 1.23 -11.76
C CYS A 355 29.30 0.69 -10.41
N ARG A 356 28.01 0.87 -10.12
CA ARG A 356 27.31 0.23 -8.99
C ARG A 356 26.01 -0.36 -9.49
N VAL A 357 25.63 -1.52 -8.99
CA VAL A 357 24.32 -2.12 -9.22
C VAL A 357 23.30 -1.40 -8.35
N LEU A 358 22.16 -1.03 -8.92
CA LEU A 358 21.05 -0.45 -8.18
C LEU A 358 20.13 -1.58 -7.70
N VAL A 359 20.12 -1.83 -6.39
CA VAL A 359 19.22 -2.79 -5.70
C VAL A 359 18.07 -2.10 -5.02
#